data_AF-A0A845VUR3-F1
#
_entry.id   AF-A0A845VUR3-F1
#
_cell.length_a   1.000
_cell.length_b   1.000
_cell.length_c   1.000
_cell.angle_alpha   90.00
_cell.angle_beta   90.00
_cell.angle_gamma   90.00
#
_symmetry.space_group_name_H-M   'P 1'
#
loop_
_entity.id
_entity.type
_entity.pdbx_description
1 polymer ?
#
loop_
_entity_poly.entity_id
_entity_poly.type
_entity_poly.pdbx_seq_one_letter_code
_entity_poly.pdbx_strand_id
1 'polypeptide(L)'
;MSDRKLLQQYGLLQLPNWTAYLQKTQYVQELSANASSQSKLLIQPAYSQYLDQITDDGWLAVGDAACTLDPLSSAGINKALQSAIKAADAIANYVKGKSQALITYESQALHQFELYL
;
A
#
# COMPACT_ATOMS: atom_id res chain seq x y z
N MET A 1 -6.01 11.14 3.27
CA MET A 1 -6.73 9.96 3.80
C MET A 1 -7.95 10.46 4.55
N SER A 2 -9.10 9.79 4.45
CA SER A 2 -10.34 10.22 5.11
C SER A 2 -11.11 9.01 5.63
N ASP A 3 -11.93 9.23 6.66
CA ASP A 3 -12.80 8.20 7.22
C ASP A 3 -14.01 7.95 6.29
N ARG A 4 -14.41 6.68 6.17
CA ARG A 4 -15.54 6.26 5.33
C ARG A 4 -16.84 7.00 5.68
N LYS A 5 -17.10 7.26 6.96
CA LYS A 5 -18.30 7.96 7.43
C LYS A 5 -18.31 9.39 6.92
N LEU A 6 -17.16 10.09 6.94
CA LEU A 6 -17.06 11.45 6.41
C LEU A 6 -17.29 11.49 4.89
N LEU A 7 -16.70 10.52 4.16
CA LEU A 7 -16.91 10.41 2.71
C LEU A 7 -18.40 10.25 2.36
N GLN A 8 -19.13 9.45 3.15
CA GLN A 8 -20.57 9.23 2.98
C GLN A 8 -21.40 10.46 3.40
N GLN A 9 -21.15 10.99 4.60
CA GLN A 9 -21.88 12.13 5.16
C GLN A 9 -21.85 13.36 4.24
N TYR A 10 -20.69 13.64 3.65
CA TYR A 10 -20.49 14.80 2.78
C TYR A 10 -20.57 14.47 1.29
N GLY A 11 -20.89 13.22 0.94
CA GLY A 11 -21.02 12.79 -0.46
C GLY A 11 -19.76 13.06 -1.31
N LEU A 12 -18.56 12.89 -0.74
CA LEU A 12 -17.28 13.30 -1.33
C LEU A 12 -16.84 12.45 -2.53
N LEU A 13 -17.57 11.38 -2.86
CA LEU A 13 -17.40 10.67 -4.13
C LEU A 13 -18.02 11.39 -5.32
N GLN A 14 -18.90 12.37 -5.06
CA GLN A 14 -19.43 13.23 -6.11
C GLN A 14 -18.42 14.34 -6.39
N LEU A 15 -17.96 14.43 -7.63
CA LEU A 15 -16.95 15.40 -8.04
C LEU A 15 -17.30 16.85 -7.63
N PRO A 16 -18.55 17.35 -7.78
CA PRO A 16 -18.88 18.70 -7.33
C PRO A 16 -18.64 18.91 -5.83
N ASN A 17 -18.99 17.94 -4.99
CA ASN A 17 -18.80 18.04 -3.54
C ASN A 17 -17.31 17.99 -3.20
N TRP A 18 -16.54 17.09 -3.82
CA TRP A 18 -15.10 17.01 -3.60
C TRP A 18 -14.39 18.31 -4.00
N THR A 19 -14.71 18.87 -5.17
CA THR A 19 -14.15 20.14 -5.65
C THR A 19 -14.52 21.30 -4.71
N ALA A 20 -15.76 21.35 -4.22
CA ALA A 20 -16.17 22.37 -3.26
C ALA A 20 -15.37 22.30 -1.93
N TYR A 21 -14.92 21.12 -1.52
CA TYR A 21 -14.02 20.97 -0.37
C TYR A 21 -12.56 21.31 -0.71
N LEU A 22 -12.09 20.97 -1.92
CA LEU A 22 -10.75 21.34 -2.39
C LEU A 22 -10.57 22.86 -2.42
N GLN A 23 -11.60 23.60 -2.86
CA GLN A 23 -11.63 25.05 -2.89
C GLN A 23 -11.64 25.71 -1.50
N LYS A 24 -11.84 24.96 -0.41
CA LYS A 24 -11.73 25.48 0.96
C LYS A 24 -10.30 25.40 1.51
N THR A 25 -9.37 24.79 0.78
CA THR A 25 -7.98 24.64 1.23
C THR A 25 -7.19 25.93 1.01
N GLN A 26 -6.37 26.32 1.98
CA GLN A 26 -5.62 27.57 1.89
C GLN A 26 -4.56 27.56 0.78
N TYR A 27 -3.79 26.48 0.68
CA TYR A 27 -2.60 26.41 -0.20
C TYR A 27 -2.83 25.64 -1.50
N VAL A 28 -3.88 24.81 -1.60
CA VAL A 28 -4.10 23.92 -2.75
C VAL A 28 -5.21 24.45 -3.68
N GLN A 29 -6.07 25.36 -3.20
CA GLN A 29 -7.15 25.94 -4.02
C GLN A 29 -6.61 26.61 -5.29
N GLU A 30 -5.52 27.38 -5.19
CA GLU A 30 -4.95 28.10 -6.33
C GLU A 30 -4.34 27.14 -7.36
N LEU A 31 -3.68 26.08 -6.89
CA LEU A 31 -3.10 25.03 -7.74
C LEU A 31 -4.16 24.26 -8.54
N SER A 32 -5.40 24.23 -8.06
CA SER A 32 -6.51 23.48 -8.65
C SER A 32 -7.54 24.34 -9.39
N ALA A 33 -7.35 25.66 -9.44
CA ALA A 33 -8.34 26.62 -9.95
C ALA A 33 -8.77 26.35 -11.41
N ASN A 34 -7.85 25.88 -12.25
CA ASN A 34 -8.09 25.55 -13.66
C ASN A 34 -8.01 24.04 -13.95
N ALA A 35 -7.98 23.21 -12.90
CA ALA A 35 -7.91 21.76 -13.07
C ALA A 35 -9.27 21.18 -13.44
N SER A 36 -9.28 20.22 -14.35
CA SER A 36 -10.45 19.38 -14.65
C SER A 36 -10.14 17.93 -14.33
N SER A 37 -11.12 17.21 -13.78
CA SER A 37 -10.93 15.78 -13.50
C SER A 37 -10.98 15.00 -14.80
N GLN A 38 -9.94 14.20 -15.06
CA GLN A 38 -9.89 13.30 -16.24
C GLN A 38 -10.54 11.94 -15.98
N SER A 39 -10.87 11.64 -14.72
CA SER A 39 -11.41 10.34 -14.31
C SER A 39 -12.42 10.48 -13.18
N LYS A 40 -13.10 9.37 -12.87
CA LYS A 40 -13.98 9.28 -11.70
C LYS A 40 -13.12 9.24 -10.43
N LEU A 41 -13.64 9.81 -9.35
CA LEU A 41 -13.03 9.66 -8.03
C LEU A 41 -13.06 8.20 -7.61
N LEU A 42 -11.92 7.71 -7.12
CA LEU A 42 -11.76 6.35 -6.60
C LEU A 42 -11.48 6.41 -5.10
N ILE A 43 -12.00 5.42 -4.38
CA ILE A 43 -11.60 5.15 -3.00
C ILE A 43 -10.71 3.93 -3.02
N GLN A 44 -9.55 4.06 -2.40
CA GLN A 44 -8.66 2.94 -2.13
C GLN A 44 -8.45 2.85 -0.61
N PRO A 45 -8.31 1.62 -0.08
CA PRO A 45 -7.84 1.41 1.27
C PRO A 45 -6.50 2.13 1.50
N ALA A 46 -6.33 2.69 2.68
CA ALA A 46 -5.11 3.38 3.06
C ALA A 46 -4.58 2.90 4.42
N TYR A 47 -5.02 1.73 4.87
CA TYR A 47 -4.48 1.08 6.06
C TYR A 47 -3.25 0.26 5.71
N SER A 48 -2.32 0.19 6.66
CA SER A 48 -1.18 -0.72 6.60
C SER A 48 -1.62 -2.10 7.10
N GLN A 49 -1.23 -3.16 6.39
CA GLN A 49 -1.59 -4.54 6.73
C GLN A 49 -0.54 -5.52 6.20
N TYR A 50 -0.57 -6.75 6.71
CA TYR A 50 0.21 -7.88 6.18
C TYR A 50 -0.67 -9.13 6.12
N LEU A 51 -0.26 -10.10 5.32
CA LEU A 51 -0.93 -11.40 5.18
C LEU A 51 -0.59 -12.30 6.38
N ASP A 52 -1.57 -12.95 7.00
CA ASP A 52 -1.37 -13.81 8.19
C ASP A 52 -0.32 -14.90 7.98
N GLN A 53 -0.20 -15.38 6.74
CA GLN A 53 0.81 -16.33 6.30
C GLN A 53 1.41 -15.83 4.98
N ILE A 54 2.65 -15.38 5.00
CA ILE A 54 3.33 -14.86 3.80
C ILE A 54 3.93 -15.99 2.97
N THR A 55 4.24 -17.13 3.59
CA THR A 55 4.83 -18.29 2.92
C THR A 55 4.21 -19.62 3.32
N ASP A 56 4.26 -20.59 2.41
CA ASP A 56 4.00 -22.00 2.70
C ASP A 56 4.77 -22.87 1.69
N ASP A 57 4.52 -24.18 1.70
CA ASP A 57 5.16 -25.13 0.80
C ASP A 57 4.94 -24.75 -0.67
N GLY A 58 6.05 -24.42 -1.35
CA GLY A 58 6.06 -24.08 -2.77
C GLY A 58 5.55 -22.69 -3.14
N TRP A 59 5.22 -21.80 -2.19
CA TRP A 59 4.80 -20.43 -2.52
C TRP A 59 5.21 -19.38 -1.48
N LEU A 60 5.31 -18.13 -1.95
CA LEU A 60 5.49 -16.95 -1.11
C LEU A 60 4.75 -15.75 -1.73
N ALA A 61 4.26 -14.83 -0.90
CA ALA A 61 3.74 -13.54 -1.33
C ALA A 61 4.85 -12.47 -1.40
N VAL A 62 4.70 -11.49 -2.28
CA VAL A 62 5.63 -10.35 -2.45
C VAL A 62 4.91 -9.02 -2.53
N GLY A 63 5.62 -7.93 -2.25
CA GLY A 63 5.07 -6.57 -2.38
C GLY A 63 3.79 -6.40 -1.55
N ASP A 64 2.76 -5.77 -2.14
CA ASP A 64 1.48 -5.52 -1.48
C ASP A 64 0.71 -6.80 -1.15
N ALA A 65 0.96 -7.92 -1.84
CA ALA A 65 0.37 -9.21 -1.51
C ALA A 65 0.91 -9.78 -0.20
N ALA A 66 2.15 -9.44 0.19
CA ALA A 66 2.73 -9.82 1.48
C ALA A 66 2.41 -8.79 2.57
N CYS A 67 2.68 -7.51 2.29
CA CYS A 67 2.34 -6.40 3.19
C CYS A 67 2.05 -5.13 2.40
N THR A 68 0.94 -4.47 2.69
CA THR A 68 0.59 -3.16 2.15
C THR A 68 0.93 -2.09 3.17
N LEU A 69 1.54 -0.98 2.74
CA LEU A 69 1.82 0.19 3.61
C LEU A 69 0.84 1.31 3.29
N ASP A 70 0.56 2.18 4.26
CA ASP A 70 -0.20 3.39 4.01
C ASP A 70 0.57 4.35 3.06
N PRO A 71 -0.14 5.14 2.25
CA PRO A 71 0.48 5.94 1.21
C PRO A 71 1.23 7.17 1.72
N LEU A 72 1.20 7.47 3.03
CA LEU A 72 1.69 8.74 3.58
C LEU A 72 3.19 8.94 3.35
N SER A 73 3.98 7.89 3.51
CA SER A 73 5.44 7.93 3.35
C SER A 73 5.91 7.68 1.91
N SER A 74 5.01 7.34 0.99
CA SER A 74 5.35 6.86 -0.36
C SER A 74 6.32 5.65 -0.39
N ALA A 75 6.40 4.87 0.70
CA ALA A 75 7.37 3.77 0.83
C ALA A 75 6.97 2.48 0.10
N GLY A 76 5.73 2.35 -0.37
CA GLY A 76 5.18 1.11 -0.94
C GLY A 76 6.01 0.54 -2.10
N ILE A 77 6.39 1.37 -3.08
CA ILE A 77 7.19 0.92 -4.24
C ILE A 77 8.57 0.44 -3.81
N ASN A 78 9.26 1.19 -2.94
CA ASN A 78 10.58 0.81 -2.44
C ASN A 78 10.50 -0.52 -1.67
N LYS A 79 9.50 -0.67 -0.78
CA LYS A 79 9.24 -1.90 -0.06
C LYS A 79 8.96 -3.08 -0.99
N ALA A 80 8.18 -2.88 -2.05
CA ALA A 80 7.87 -3.92 -3.02
C ALA A 80 9.12 -4.41 -3.77
N LEU A 81 10.00 -3.49 -4.19
CA LEU A 81 11.27 -3.84 -4.85
C LEU A 81 12.21 -4.59 -3.90
N GLN A 82 12.35 -4.14 -2.65
CA GLN A 82 13.15 -4.83 -1.65
C GLN A 82 12.61 -6.23 -1.34
N SER A 83 11.29 -6.35 -1.21
CA SER A 83 10.60 -7.63 -1.02
C SER A 83 10.87 -8.58 -2.19
N ALA A 84 10.81 -8.10 -3.44
CA ALA A 84 11.10 -8.92 -4.62
C ALA A 84 12.54 -9.47 -4.65
N ILE A 85 13.53 -8.65 -4.26
CA ILE A 85 14.93 -9.08 -4.17
C ILE A 85 15.08 -10.20 -3.12
N LYS A 86 14.56 -9.97 -1.91
CA LYS A 86 14.63 -10.98 -0.82
C LYS A 86 13.88 -12.26 -1.18
N ALA A 87 12.74 -12.15 -1.84
CA ALA A 87 11.96 -13.29 -2.31
C ALA A 87 12.72 -14.13 -3.35
N ALA A 88 13.40 -13.49 -4.31
CA ALA A 88 14.21 -14.20 -5.30
C ALA A 88 15.34 -15.00 -4.63
N ASP A 89 16.02 -14.43 -3.64
CA ASP A 89 17.04 -15.12 -2.84
C ASP A 89 16.45 -16.30 -2.07
N ALA A 90 15.25 -16.14 -1.48
CA ALA A 90 14.57 -17.20 -0.76
C ALA A 90 14.18 -18.36 -1.69
N ILE A 91 13.62 -18.06 -2.87
CA ILE A 91 13.26 -19.06 -3.89
C ILE A 91 14.51 -19.83 -4.35
N ALA A 92 15.59 -19.12 -4.69
CA ALA A 92 16.82 -19.74 -5.15
C ALA A 92 17.44 -20.69 -4.10
N ASN A 93 17.29 -20.36 -2.81
CA ASN A 93 17.74 -21.20 -1.71
C ASN A 93 16.79 -22.39 -1.47
N TYR A 94 15.49 -22.17 -1.52
CA TYR A 94 14.47 -23.22 -1.34
C TYR A 94 14.60 -24.32 -2.41
N VAL A 95 14.77 -23.94 -3.68
CA VAL A 95 14.99 -24.90 -4.79
C VAL A 95 16.27 -25.72 -4.62
N LYS A 96 17.27 -25.18 -3.89
CA LYS A 96 18.51 -25.91 -3.53
C LYS A 96 18.35 -26.81 -2.30
N GLY A 97 17.13 -27.02 -1.81
CA GLY A 97 16.84 -27.87 -0.66
C GLY A 97 17.00 -27.17 0.70
N LYS A 98 17.18 -25.85 0.75
CA LYS A 98 17.17 -25.12 2.02
C LYS A 98 15.73 -24.84 2.44
N SER A 99 15.12 -25.82 3.11
CA SER A 99 13.71 -25.79 3.54
C SER A 99 13.33 -24.54 4.36
N GLN A 100 14.26 -23.98 5.14
CA GLN A 100 14.01 -22.80 5.97
C GLN A 100 14.00 -21.47 5.21
N ALA A 101 14.35 -21.45 3.92
CA ALA A 101 14.57 -20.19 3.18
C ALA A 101 13.30 -19.33 3.07
N LEU A 102 12.13 -19.94 2.87
CA LEU A 102 10.86 -19.22 2.78
C LEU A 102 10.46 -18.60 4.12
N ILE A 103 10.56 -19.37 5.21
CA ILE A 103 10.25 -18.89 6.56
C ILE A 103 11.19 -17.74 6.97
N THR A 104 12.47 -17.80 6.57
CA THR A 104 13.40 -16.68 6.80
C THR A 104 12.95 -15.41 6.07
N TYR A 105 12.45 -15.53 4.84
CA TYR A 105 11.91 -14.39 4.10
C TYR A 105 10.66 -13.81 4.77
N GLU A 106 9.75 -14.66 5.26
CA GLU A 106 8.57 -14.23 6.03
C GLU A 106 8.96 -13.42 7.26
N SER A 107 9.87 -13.93 8.10
CA SER A 107 10.36 -13.21 9.28
C SER A 107 10.98 -11.85 8.92
N GLN A 108 11.71 -11.77 7.80
CA GLN A 108 12.28 -10.50 7.32
C GLN A 108 11.21 -9.52 6.82
N ALA A 109 10.17 -10.02 6.16
CA ALA A 109 9.06 -9.21 5.67
C ALA A 109 8.24 -8.64 6.83
N LEU A 110 7.95 -9.46 7.84
CA LEU A 110 7.24 -9.04 9.06
C LEU A 110 8.05 -8.04 9.87
N HIS A 111 9.34 -8.32 10.10
CA HIS A 111 10.21 -7.38 10.82
C HIS A 111 10.32 -6.02 10.12
N GLN A 112 10.42 -6.02 8.79
CA GLN A 112 10.43 -4.77 8.02
C GLN A 112 9.09 -4.01 8.12
N PHE A 113 7.97 -4.71 8.23
CA PHE A 113 6.67 -4.10 8.44
C PHE A 113 6.55 -3.49 9.84
N GLU A 114 7.04 -4.18 10.88
CA GLU A 114 7.07 -3.65 12.26
C GLU A 114 7.90 -2.38 12.38
N LEU A 115 9.04 -2.29 11.70
CA LEU A 115 9.89 -1.08 11.71
C LEU A 115 9.24 0.14 11.05
N TYR A 116 8.17 -0.07 10.28
CA TYR A 116 7.44 1.00 9.61
C TYR A 116 6.30 1.57 10.47
N LEU A 117 5.74 0.76 11.38
CA LEU A 117 4.68 1.20 12.32
C LEU A 117 5.24 2.10 13.42
#